data_AF-A0A535PDE1-F1
#
_entry.id   AF-A0A535PDE1-F1
#
_cell.length_a   1.000
_cell.length_b   1.000
_cell.length_c   1.000
_cell.angle_alpha   90.00
_cell.angle_beta   90.00
_cell.angle_gamma   90.00
#
_symmetry.space_group_name_H-M   'P 1'
#
loop_
_entity.id
_entity.type
_entity.pdbx_description
1 polymer ?
#
loop_
_entity_poly.entity_id
_entity_poly.type
_entity_poly.pdbx_seq_one_letter_code
_entity_poly.pdbx_strand_id
1 'polypeptide(L)'
;KELDTPLAEKLEHAVQLYQGPLLEGWYEDWCLSERERLQNMYLAMLDKLMSYCEPRHDYETSILYGLRIMCFDRCRERTHQRLMRLYYLLGDRAEALRQYERCAAALNEELGVKPSKSTFALYKQIQADQLDEPELAMALKETDPTLETVTPSMLEVLGNLTHLQETLADLQNQVEQNIQQIELALNATGSSPSPRKTLV
;
A
#
# COMPACT_ATOMS: atom_id res chain seq x y z
N LYS A 1 -1.14 -2.07 0.38
CA LYS A 1 -2.53 -1.57 0.49
C LYS A 1 -2.92 -1.13 -0.91
N GLU A 2 -3.90 -1.79 -1.52
CA GLU A 2 -4.41 -1.39 -2.83
C GLU A 2 -4.85 0.07 -2.77
N LEU A 3 -4.50 0.84 -3.80
CA LEU A 3 -4.91 2.23 -3.91
C LEU A 3 -6.36 2.28 -4.40
N ASP A 4 -7.24 2.80 -3.58
CA ASP A 4 -8.60 3.12 -3.98
C ASP A 4 -8.58 4.22 -5.06
N THR A 5 -9.48 4.14 -6.04
CA THR A 5 -9.64 5.15 -7.12
C THR A 5 -9.63 6.60 -6.65
N PRO A 6 -10.41 7.02 -5.62
CA PRO A 6 -10.39 8.41 -5.15
C PRO A 6 -9.07 8.83 -4.51
N LEU A 7 -8.27 7.88 -4.02
CA LEU A 7 -6.94 8.16 -3.50
C LEU A 7 -5.92 8.28 -4.65
N ALA A 8 -6.05 7.48 -5.71
CA ALA A 8 -5.24 7.60 -6.91
C ALA A 8 -5.40 8.98 -7.56
N GLU A 9 -6.64 9.44 -7.76
CA GLU A 9 -6.91 10.78 -8.31
C GLU A 9 -6.26 11.91 -7.49
N LYS A 10 -6.30 11.80 -6.15
CA LYS A 10 -5.63 12.76 -5.25
C LYS A 10 -4.12 12.72 -5.41
N LEU A 11 -3.53 11.54 -5.59
CA LEU A 11 -2.09 11.39 -5.82
C LEU A 11 -1.69 11.94 -7.19
N GLU A 12 -2.47 11.71 -8.24
CA GLU A 12 -2.24 12.28 -9.57
C GLU A 12 -2.23 13.80 -9.52
N HIS A 13 -3.21 14.40 -8.84
CA HIS A 13 -3.25 15.84 -8.65
C HIS A 13 -2.05 16.35 -7.82
N ALA A 14 -1.69 15.66 -6.73
CA ALA A 14 -0.53 16.03 -5.91
C ALA A 14 0.79 15.97 -6.69
N VAL A 15 0.97 14.97 -7.56
CA VAL A 15 2.15 14.84 -8.43
C VAL A 15 2.21 15.97 -9.47
N GLN A 16 1.08 16.51 -9.92
CA GLN A 16 1.05 17.65 -10.84
C GLN A 16 1.41 18.99 -10.16
N LEU A 17 1.14 19.12 -8.85
CA LEU A 17 1.50 20.32 -8.08
C LEU A 17 3.00 20.44 -7.81
N TYR A 18 3.72 19.32 -7.80
CA TYR A 18 5.16 19.32 -7.61
C TYR A 18 5.89 19.68 -8.91
N GLN A 19 6.37 20.92 -9.02
CA GLN A 19 7.00 21.46 -10.23
C GLN A 19 8.54 21.55 -10.14
N GLY A 20 9.13 21.17 -9.01
CA GLY A 20 10.57 21.23 -8.81
C GLY A 20 10.96 21.42 -7.34
N PRO A 21 12.26 21.69 -7.08
CA PRO A 21 12.76 21.90 -5.73
C PRO A 21 12.10 23.10 -5.04
N LEU A 22 11.73 22.94 -3.76
CA LEU A 22 11.19 24.02 -2.95
C LEU A 22 12.18 25.18 -2.81
N LEU A 23 11.75 26.42 -3.06
CA LEU A 23 12.55 27.64 -2.87
C LEU A 23 13.95 27.57 -3.53
N GLU A 24 14.03 27.16 -4.78
CA GLU A 24 15.29 27.06 -5.53
C GLU A 24 16.15 28.33 -5.37
N GLY A 25 17.45 28.14 -5.12
CA GLY A 25 18.40 29.24 -4.83
C GLY A 25 18.61 29.59 -3.36
N TRP A 26 17.80 29.03 -2.44
CA TRP A 26 17.98 29.18 -0.98
C TRP A 26 18.73 27.99 -0.39
N TYR A 27 19.73 28.22 0.48
CA TYR A 27 20.63 27.17 0.98
C TYR A 27 20.66 27.07 2.52
N GLU A 28 19.57 27.50 3.18
CA GLU A 28 19.42 27.29 4.62
C GLU A 28 19.14 25.81 4.92
N ASP A 29 19.67 25.28 6.03
CA ASP A 29 19.60 23.84 6.35
C ASP A 29 18.16 23.30 6.41
N TRP A 30 17.21 24.11 6.89
CA TRP A 30 15.79 23.75 6.92
C TRP A 30 15.20 23.63 5.51
N CYS A 31 15.64 24.46 4.54
CA CYS A 31 15.23 24.37 3.14
C CYS A 31 15.73 23.06 2.51
N LEU A 32 16.98 22.69 2.77
CA LEU A 32 17.57 21.47 2.21
C LEU A 32 16.84 20.22 2.70
N SER A 33 16.60 20.15 4.01
CA SER A 33 15.87 19.05 4.64
C SER A 33 14.44 18.94 4.09
N GLU A 34 13.76 20.07 3.90
CA GLU A 34 12.39 20.09 3.41
C GLU A 34 12.30 19.74 1.90
N ARG A 35 13.30 20.14 1.10
CA ARG A 35 13.42 19.70 -0.31
C ARG A 35 13.54 18.19 -0.41
N GLU A 36 14.43 17.59 0.39
CA GLU A 36 14.63 16.14 0.41
C GLU A 36 13.33 15.43 0.84
N ARG A 37 12.67 15.92 1.90
CA ARG A 37 11.39 15.39 2.36
C ARG A 37 10.32 15.40 1.26
N LEU A 38 10.16 16.52 0.56
CA LEU A 38 9.18 16.68 -0.51
C LEU A 38 9.52 15.84 -1.74
N GLN A 39 10.80 15.76 -2.12
CA GLN A 39 11.25 14.89 -3.21
C GLN A 39 10.98 13.41 -2.89
N ASN A 40 11.29 12.96 -1.68
CA ASN A 40 11.02 11.58 -1.26
C ASN A 40 9.52 11.27 -1.27
N MET A 41 8.69 12.22 -0.82
CA MET A 41 7.23 12.08 -0.90
C MET A 41 6.75 12.01 -2.36
N TYR A 42 7.28 12.85 -3.24
CA TYR A 42 6.98 12.83 -4.66
C TYR A 42 7.32 11.49 -5.32
N LEU A 43 8.53 10.98 -5.09
CA LEU A 43 8.96 9.68 -5.61
C LEU A 43 8.08 8.54 -5.09
N ALA A 44 7.72 8.56 -3.80
CA ALA A 44 6.82 7.57 -3.22
C ALA A 44 5.40 7.62 -3.81
N MET A 45 4.91 8.80 -4.19
CA MET A 45 3.62 8.94 -4.88
C MET A 45 3.70 8.39 -6.31
N LEU A 46 4.76 8.67 -7.05
CA LEU A 46 4.97 8.10 -8.39
C LEU A 46 5.04 6.56 -8.37
N ASP A 47 5.80 5.97 -7.43
CA ASP A 47 5.86 4.51 -7.29
C ASP A 47 4.49 3.87 -7.03
N LYS A 48 3.69 4.53 -6.18
CA LYS A 48 2.32 4.12 -5.87
C LYS A 48 1.42 4.19 -7.09
N LEU A 49 1.50 5.25 -7.87
CA LEU A 49 0.73 5.41 -9.10
C LEU A 49 1.13 4.37 -10.16
N MET A 50 2.42 4.07 -10.32
CA MET A 50 2.85 2.96 -11.18
C MET A 50 2.21 1.63 -10.76
N SER A 51 2.18 1.33 -9.46
CA SER A 51 1.56 0.10 -8.93
C SER A 51 0.04 0.09 -9.05
N TYR A 52 -0.58 1.27 -9.18
CA TYR A 52 -2.00 1.41 -9.42
C TYR A 52 -2.37 1.19 -10.91
N CYS A 53 -1.53 1.67 -11.83
CA CYS A 53 -1.71 1.56 -13.28
C CYS A 53 -1.41 0.16 -13.83
N GLU A 54 -0.37 -0.51 -13.32
CA GLU A 54 0.06 -1.86 -13.77
C GLU A 54 -1.07 -2.91 -13.84
N PRO A 55 -1.86 -3.17 -12.77
CA PRO A 55 -2.95 -4.15 -12.84
C PRO A 55 -4.11 -3.72 -13.74
N ARG A 56 -4.22 -2.43 -14.06
CA ARG A 56 -5.24 -1.85 -14.95
C ARG A 56 -4.83 -1.87 -16.41
N HIS A 57 -3.65 -2.40 -16.74
CA HIS A 57 -3.08 -2.43 -18.09
C HIS A 57 -2.85 -1.02 -18.67
N ASP A 58 -2.79 0.00 -17.81
CA ASP A 58 -2.46 1.38 -18.18
C ASP A 58 -0.93 1.56 -18.20
N TYR A 59 -0.29 0.83 -19.11
CA TYR A 59 1.17 0.73 -19.14
C TYR A 59 1.83 2.04 -19.57
N GLU A 60 1.22 2.78 -20.49
CA GLU A 60 1.74 4.06 -20.97
C GLU A 60 1.85 5.07 -19.83
N THR A 61 0.79 5.22 -19.03
CA THR A 61 0.78 6.12 -17.87
C THR A 61 1.79 5.65 -16.80
N SER A 62 1.89 4.35 -16.56
CA SER A 62 2.90 3.78 -15.66
C SER A 62 4.33 4.09 -16.11
N ILE A 63 4.62 4.00 -17.42
CA ILE A 63 5.91 4.36 -18.00
C ILE A 63 6.21 5.84 -17.77
N LEU A 64 5.24 6.73 -17.98
CA LEU A 64 5.42 8.17 -17.74
C LEU A 64 5.83 8.45 -16.29
N TYR A 65 5.22 7.78 -15.31
CA TYR A 65 5.63 7.91 -13.91
C TYR A 65 7.04 7.34 -13.66
N GLY A 66 7.38 6.19 -14.23
CA GLY A 66 8.71 5.60 -14.11
C GLY A 66 9.80 6.49 -14.71
N LEU A 67 9.55 7.13 -15.85
CA LEU A 67 10.46 8.09 -16.47
C LEU A 67 10.65 9.34 -15.59
N ARG A 68 9.61 9.82 -14.92
CA ARG A 68 9.73 10.92 -13.95
C ARG A 68 10.61 10.54 -12.76
N ILE A 69 10.50 9.32 -12.24
CA ILE A 69 11.37 8.81 -11.17
C ILE A 69 12.84 8.82 -11.63
N MET A 70 13.11 8.41 -12.87
CA MET A 70 14.45 8.40 -13.47
C MET A 70 15.11 9.78 -13.57
N CYS A 71 14.34 10.86 -13.62
CA CYS A 71 14.90 12.21 -13.60
C CYS A 71 15.56 12.56 -12.25
N PHE A 72 15.18 11.90 -11.16
CA PHE A 72 15.71 12.15 -9.81
C PHE A 72 16.79 11.14 -9.41
N ASP A 73 16.60 9.88 -9.78
CA ASP A 73 17.55 8.81 -9.46
C ASP A 73 17.68 7.86 -10.65
N ARG A 74 18.73 8.06 -11.45
CA ARG A 74 19.03 7.24 -12.64
C ARG A 74 19.53 5.83 -12.27
N CYS A 75 20.02 5.64 -11.05
CA CYS A 75 20.53 4.37 -10.55
C CYS A 75 19.46 3.49 -9.92
N ARG A 76 18.20 3.95 -9.87
CA ARG A 76 17.10 3.22 -9.25
C ARG A 76 16.71 1.97 -10.03
N GLU A 77 17.42 0.88 -9.76
CA GLU A 77 17.33 -0.38 -10.50
C GLU A 77 15.92 -0.97 -10.51
N ARG A 78 15.18 -0.87 -9.39
CA ARG A 78 13.78 -1.35 -9.31
C ARG A 78 12.88 -0.65 -10.34
N THR A 79 13.08 0.64 -10.59
CA THR A 79 12.29 1.39 -11.57
C THR A 79 12.68 0.98 -13.00
N HIS A 80 13.97 0.72 -13.26
CA HIS A 80 14.41 0.14 -14.53
C HIS A 80 13.75 -1.22 -14.79
N GLN A 81 13.72 -2.12 -13.82
CA GLN A 81 13.05 -3.43 -13.94
C GLN A 81 11.57 -3.30 -14.29
N ARG A 82 10.85 -2.35 -13.67
CA ARG A 82 9.44 -2.09 -13.99
C ARG A 82 9.27 -1.57 -15.41
N LEU A 83 10.08 -0.59 -15.83
CA LEU A 83 10.06 -0.07 -17.19
C LEU A 83 10.37 -1.17 -18.22
N MET A 84 11.35 -2.04 -17.95
CA MET A 84 11.65 -3.20 -18.81
C MET A 84 10.43 -4.10 -19.00
N ARG A 85 9.71 -4.44 -17.91
CA ARG A 85 8.47 -5.24 -17.97
C ARG A 85 7.38 -4.50 -18.74
N LEU A 86 7.16 -3.22 -18.46
CA LEU A 86 6.11 -2.42 -19.11
C LEU A 86 6.32 -2.29 -20.62
N TYR A 87 7.55 -2.03 -21.08
CA TYR A 87 7.86 -2.00 -22.51
C TYR A 87 7.64 -3.36 -23.18
N TYR A 88 8.01 -4.46 -22.51
CA TYR A 88 7.74 -5.80 -23.01
C TYR A 88 6.24 -6.09 -23.13
N LEU A 89 5.44 -5.71 -22.11
CA LEU A 89 3.98 -5.88 -22.11
C LEU A 89 3.28 -5.06 -23.19
N LEU A 90 3.84 -3.91 -23.59
CA LEU A 90 3.40 -3.13 -24.74
C LEU A 90 3.86 -3.72 -26.10
N GLY A 91 4.62 -4.80 -26.09
CA GLY A 91 5.20 -5.43 -27.29
C GLY A 91 6.47 -4.75 -27.80
N ASP A 92 6.99 -3.71 -27.12
CA ASP A 92 8.26 -3.07 -27.47
C ASP A 92 9.44 -3.76 -26.75
N ARG A 93 9.70 -4.99 -27.17
CA ARG A 93 10.84 -5.77 -26.68
C ARG A 93 12.18 -5.06 -26.91
N ALA A 94 12.31 -4.29 -27.98
CA ALA A 94 13.55 -3.59 -28.29
C ALA A 94 13.83 -2.49 -27.27
N GLU A 95 12.80 -1.71 -26.88
CA GLU A 95 12.95 -0.69 -25.84
C GLU A 95 13.17 -1.32 -24.46
N ALA A 96 12.54 -2.46 -24.17
CA ALA A 96 12.80 -3.20 -22.93
C ALA A 96 14.28 -3.61 -22.79
N LEU A 97 14.91 -4.09 -23.88
CA LEU A 97 16.33 -4.41 -23.89
C LEU A 97 17.22 -3.16 -23.78
N ARG A 98 16.88 -2.07 -24.48
CA ARG A 98 17.58 -0.78 -24.34
C ARG A 98 17.48 -0.23 -22.92
N GLN A 99 16.38 -0.43 -22.22
CA GLN A 99 16.21 0.00 -20.84
C GLN A 99 17.18 -0.71 -19.89
N TYR A 100 17.44 -2.01 -20.10
CA TYR A 100 18.48 -2.74 -19.37
C TYR A 100 19.87 -2.12 -19.60
N GLU A 101 20.20 -1.80 -20.86
CA GLU A 101 21.50 -1.19 -21.19
C GLU A 101 21.67 0.16 -20.50
N ARG A 102 20.61 0.99 -20.46
CA ARG A 102 20.60 2.26 -19.71
C ARG A 102 20.81 2.04 -18.21
N CYS A 103 20.17 1.02 -17.63
CA CYS A 103 20.35 0.65 -16.23
C CYS A 103 21.81 0.25 -15.94
N ALA A 104 22.38 -0.62 -16.77
CA ALA A 104 23.76 -1.09 -16.64
C ALA A 104 24.77 0.07 -16.77
N ALA A 105 24.53 0.97 -17.71
CA ALA A 105 25.36 2.17 -17.88
C ALA A 105 25.29 3.07 -16.65
N ALA A 106 24.08 3.43 -16.18
CA ALA A 106 23.91 4.30 -15.01
C ALA A 106 24.57 3.73 -13.74
N LEU A 107 24.33 2.46 -13.43
CA LEU A 107 24.92 1.80 -12.26
C LEU A 107 26.46 1.73 -12.34
N ASN A 108 27.00 1.50 -13.54
CA ASN A 108 28.44 1.45 -13.72
C ASN A 108 29.07 2.86 -13.64
N GLU A 109 28.44 3.86 -14.23
CA GLU A 109 28.94 5.25 -14.26
C GLU A 109 28.91 5.92 -12.88
N GLU A 110 27.80 5.80 -12.14
CA GLU A 110 27.62 6.52 -10.88
C GLU A 110 28.07 5.73 -9.65
N LEU A 111 27.94 4.40 -9.67
CA LEU A 111 28.21 3.54 -8.51
C LEU A 111 29.35 2.52 -8.74
N GLY A 112 29.84 2.35 -9.97
CA GLY A 112 30.87 1.36 -10.28
C GLY A 112 30.43 -0.09 -10.10
N VAL A 113 29.11 -0.35 -10.10
CA VAL A 113 28.54 -1.69 -9.90
C VAL A 113 27.82 -2.19 -11.15
N LYS A 114 27.67 -3.50 -11.24
CA LYS A 114 26.85 -4.15 -12.27
C LYS A 114 25.39 -4.27 -11.81
N PRO A 115 24.43 -4.40 -12.74
CA PRO A 115 23.06 -4.77 -12.39
C PRO A 115 23.00 -6.03 -11.52
N SER A 116 22.02 -6.07 -10.63
CA SER A 116 21.75 -7.21 -9.78
C SER A 116 21.35 -8.44 -10.58
N LYS A 117 21.44 -9.62 -9.93
CA LYS A 117 21.09 -10.90 -10.56
C LYS A 117 19.64 -10.94 -11.04
N SER A 118 18.71 -10.31 -10.32
CA SER A 118 17.30 -10.24 -10.70
C SER A 118 17.09 -9.40 -11.96
N THR A 119 17.76 -8.26 -12.08
CA THR A 119 17.73 -7.43 -13.30
C THR A 119 18.32 -8.17 -14.50
N PHE A 120 19.43 -8.87 -14.31
CA PHE A 120 20.03 -9.67 -15.38
C PHE A 120 19.14 -10.86 -15.80
N ALA A 121 18.49 -11.52 -14.84
CA ALA A 121 17.54 -12.59 -15.13
C ALA A 121 16.34 -12.07 -15.95
N LEU A 122 15.79 -10.91 -15.56
CA LEU A 122 14.72 -10.25 -16.31
C LEU A 122 15.16 -9.92 -17.75
N TYR A 123 16.36 -9.34 -17.92
CA TYR A 123 16.93 -9.10 -19.25
C TYR A 123 17.02 -10.40 -20.07
N LYS A 124 17.44 -11.51 -19.46
CA LYS A 124 17.53 -12.80 -20.14
C LYS A 124 16.17 -13.37 -20.54
N GLN A 125 15.14 -13.22 -19.71
CA GLN A 125 13.77 -13.61 -20.05
C GLN A 125 13.23 -12.79 -21.22
N ILE A 126 13.40 -11.46 -21.20
CA ILE A 126 13.04 -10.57 -22.31
C ILE A 126 13.81 -10.96 -23.57
N GLN A 127 15.12 -11.21 -23.45
CA GLN A 127 15.97 -11.63 -24.56
C GLN A 127 15.57 -13.00 -25.12
N ALA A 128 15.03 -13.91 -24.32
CA ALA A 128 14.54 -15.19 -24.78
C ALA A 128 13.10 -15.13 -25.31
N ASP A 129 12.42 -13.98 -25.19
CA ASP A 129 10.98 -13.83 -25.47
C ASP A 129 10.12 -14.78 -24.61
N GLN A 130 10.56 -14.94 -23.35
CA GLN A 130 10.01 -15.87 -22.36
C GLN A 130 9.68 -15.14 -21.07
N LEU A 131 9.19 -13.90 -21.17
CA LEU A 131 8.51 -13.29 -20.05
C LEU A 131 7.15 -13.96 -19.96
N ASP A 132 7.13 -15.12 -19.31
CA ASP A 132 5.88 -15.73 -18.92
C ASP A 132 5.16 -14.67 -18.04
N GLU A 133 3.86 -14.50 -18.23
CA GLU A 133 3.02 -13.64 -17.40
C GLU A 133 2.80 -14.12 -15.93
N PRO A 134 3.28 -15.28 -15.41
CA PRO A 134 2.96 -15.67 -14.06
C PRO A 134 3.72 -14.83 -13.04
N GLU A 135 4.67 -13.96 -13.42
CA GLU A 135 5.23 -12.99 -12.47
C GLU A 135 4.28 -11.82 -12.17
N LEU A 136 3.34 -11.47 -13.07
CA LEU A 136 2.27 -10.51 -12.76
C LEU A 136 1.17 -11.16 -11.90
N ALA A 137 0.87 -12.44 -12.17
CA ALA A 137 0.02 -13.26 -11.32
C ALA A 137 0.69 -13.58 -9.96
N MET A 138 2.03 -13.65 -9.92
CA MET A 138 2.83 -13.75 -8.70
C MET A 138 2.97 -12.40 -8.02
N ALA A 139 2.99 -11.25 -8.71
CA ALA A 139 2.99 -9.93 -8.07
C ALA A 139 1.62 -9.58 -7.46
N LEU A 140 0.53 -10.14 -8.02
CA LEU A 140 -0.78 -10.20 -7.38
C LEU A 140 -0.86 -11.27 -6.26
N LYS A 141 0.12 -12.18 -6.19
CA LYS A 141 0.33 -13.16 -5.10
C LYS A 141 1.44 -12.78 -4.11
N GLU A 142 2.26 -11.77 -4.43
CA GLU A 142 3.28 -11.14 -3.59
C GLU A 142 2.63 -9.93 -2.88
N THR A 143 1.43 -10.15 -2.36
CA THR A 143 1.34 -10.11 -0.90
C THR A 143 2.33 -11.13 -0.33
N ASP A 144 3.56 -10.67 -0.10
CA ASP A 144 4.51 -11.20 0.88
C ASP A 144 4.38 -12.72 1.21
N PRO A 145 5.23 -13.62 0.65
CA PRO A 145 5.23 -15.03 1.03
C PRO A 145 5.82 -15.27 2.44
N THR A 146 5.96 -14.25 3.29
CA THR A 146 6.29 -14.42 4.71
C THR A 146 5.08 -14.69 5.62
N LEU A 147 3.88 -14.89 5.07
CA LEU A 147 2.71 -15.38 5.85
C LEU A 147 2.77 -16.89 6.19
N GLU A 148 3.95 -17.41 6.53
CA GLU A 148 4.13 -18.74 7.13
C GLU A 148 4.77 -18.74 8.53
N THR A 149 5.03 -17.58 9.15
CA THR A 149 5.25 -17.56 10.59
C THR A 149 4.31 -16.58 11.26
N VAL A 150 3.22 -17.13 11.75
CA VAL A 150 2.58 -16.63 12.95
C VAL A 150 3.69 -16.46 14.00
N THR A 151 4.15 -15.22 14.21
CA THR A 151 5.06 -14.95 15.32
C THR A 151 4.32 -15.27 16.62
N PRO A 152 4.99 -15.80 17.66
CA PRO A 152 4.34 -16.09 18.95
C PRO A 152 3.54 -14.89 19.49
N SER A 153 4.01 -13.67 19.18
CA SER A 153 3.35 -12.42 19.54
C SER A 153 2.00 -12.18 18.84
N MET A 154 1.81 -12.61 17.59
CA MET A 154 0.53 -12.45 16.88
C MET A 154 -0.54 -13.47 17.32
N LEU A 155 -0.13 -14.69 17.70
CA LEU A 155 -1.04 -15.67 18.32
C LEU A 155 -1.52 -15.21 19.70
N GLU A 156 -0.64 -14.57 20.47
CA GLU A 156 -0.99 -13.98 21.75
C GLU A 156 -1.96 -12.80 21.57
N VAL A 157 -1.72 -11.94 20.59
CA VAL A 157 -2.66 -10.84 20.27
C VAL A 157 -4.01 -11.38 19.80
N LEU A 158 -4.04 -12.40 18.94
CA LEU A 158 -5.29 -13.04 18.52
C LEU A 158 -6.04 -13.68 19.70
N GLY A 159 -5.33 -14.41 20.57
CA GLY A 159 -5.92 -14.99 21.78
C GLY A 159 -6.48 -13.94 22.74
N ASN A 160 -5.79 -12.80 22.88
CA ASN A 160 -6.26 -11.68 23.68
C ASN A 160 -7.50 -11.02 23.06
N LEU A 161 -7.54 -10.87 21.74
CA LEU A 161 -8.70 -10.30 21.05
C LEU A 161 -9.91 -11.24 21.08
N THR A 162 -9.73 -12.55 20.94
CA THR A 162 -10.82 -13.52 21.07
C THR A 162 -11.38 -13.53 22.50
N HIS A 163 -10.50 -13.49 23.50
CA HIS A 163 -10.93 -13.41 24.91
C HIS A 163 -11.65 -12.09 25.22
N LEU A 164 -11.19 -10.97 24.65
CA LEU A 164 -11.85 -9.67 24.78
C LEU A 164 -13.23 -9.67 24.10
N GLN A 165 -13.39 -10.41 22.99
CA GLN A 165 -14.69 -10.56 22.33
C GLN A 165 -15.68 -11.39 23.17
N GLU A 166 -15.22 -12.49 23.79
CA GLU A 166 -16.05 -13.31 24.69
C GLU A 166 -16.48 -12.53 25.94
N THR A 167 -15.54 -11.82 26.58
CA THR A 167 -15.84 -11.03 27.78
C THR A 167 -16.80 -9.87 27.52
N LEU A 168 -16.71 -9.23 26.35
CA LEU A 168 -17.69 -8.22 25.94
C LEU A 168 -19.08 -8.81 25.70
N ALA A 169 -19.17 -10.01 25.11
CA ALA A 169 -20.44 -10.69 24.90
C ALA A 169 -21.09 -11.07 26.24
N ASP A 170 -20.31 -11.56 27.20
CA ASP A 170 -20.80 -11.89 28.55
C ASP A 170 -21.27 -10.65 29.30
N LEU A 171 -20.53 -9.54 29.22
CA LEU A 171 -20.95 -8.26 29.81
C LEU A 171 -22.25 -7.76 29.18
N GLN A 172 -22.42 -7.88 27.87
CA GLN A 172 -23.64 -7.50 27.19
C GLN A 172 -24.83 -8.34 27.67
N ASN A 173 -24.66 -9.66 27.78
CA ASN A 173 -25.68 -10.56 28.31
C ASN A 173 -26.03 -10.23 29.77
N GLN A 174 -25.04 -9.90 30.61
CA GLN A 174 -25.28 -9.53 32.00
C GLN A 174 -26.06 -8.22 32.13
N VAL A 175 -25.77 -7.23 31.28
CA VAL A 175 -26.52 -5.98 31.24
C VAL A 175 -27.98 -6.24 30.84
N GLU A 176 -28.21 -7.05 29.82
CA GLU A 176 -29.58 -7.42 29.39
C GLU A 176 -30.35 -8.13 30.50
N GLN A 177 -29.72 -9.07 31.21
CA GLN A 177 -30.33 -9.75 32.36
C GLN A 177 -30.66 -8.79 33.51
N ASN A 178 -29.76 -7.86 33.82
CA ASN A 178 -29.99 -6.88 34.87
C ASN A 178 -31.16 -5.94 34.51
N ILE A 179 -31.25 -5.52 33.24
CA ILE A 179 -32.38 -4.73 32.74
C ILE A 179 -33.67 -5.52 32.91
N GLN A 180 -33.72 -6.78 32.47
CA GLN A 180 -34.90 -7.65 32.61
C GLN A 180 -35.29 -7.87 34.08
N GLN A 181 -34.32 -8.08 34.98
CA GLN A 181 -34.60 -8.22 36.42
C GLN A 181 -35.19 -6.94 37.02
N ILE A 182 -34.69 -5.77 36.63
CA ILE A 182 -35.23 -4.48 37.07
C ILE A 182 -36.64 -4.29 36.52
N GLU A 183 -36.89 -4.60 35.25
CA GLU A 183 -38.24 -4.53 34.65
C GLU A 183 -39.23 -5.45 35.38
N LEU A 184 -38.81 -6.69 35.67
CA LEU A 184 -39.63 -7.65 36.44
C LEU A 184 -39.90 -7.16 37.86
N ALA A 185 -38.90 -6.59 38.54
CA ALA A 185 -39.06 -6.03 39.88
C ALA A 185 -39.98 -4.79 39.89
N LEU A 186 -39.85 -3.90 38.90
CA LEU A 186 -40.74 -2.75 38.72
C LEU A 186 -42.18 -3.20 38.47
N ASN A 187 -42.39 -4.20 37.62
CA ASN A 187 -43.71 -4.78 37.35
C ASN A 187 -44.31 -5.50 38.57
N ALA A 188 -43.50 -6.15 39.39
CA ALA A 188 -43.92 -6.77 40.64
C ALA A 188 -44.32 -5.71 41.69
N THR A 189 -43.62 -4.57 41.76
CA THR A 189 -43.98 -3.45 42.65
C THR A 189 -45.14 -2.60 42.12
N GLY A 190 -45.37 -2.58 40.80
CA GLY A 190 -46.53 -1.95 40.15
C GLY A 190 -47.84 -2.74 40.28
N SER A 191 -47.78 -3.97 40.80
CA SER A 191 -48.94 -4.81 41.14
C SER A 191 -49.03 -5.04 42.64
N SER A 192 -49.25 -3.98 43.42
CA SER A 192 -49.91 -4.09 44.73
C SER A 192 -51.07 -3.09 44.80
N PRO A 193 -52.30 -3.57 45.06
CA PRO A 193 -53.49 -2.73 45.04
C PRO A 193 -53.57 -1.93 46.34
N SER A 194 -53.55 -0.59 46.25
CA SER A 194 -54.01 0.23 47.37
C SER A 194 -55.55 0.30 47.33
N PRO A 195 -56.25 0.12 48.47
CA PRO A 195 -57.66 -0.18 48.52
C PRO A 195 -58.50 1.05 48.19
N ARG A 196 -59.50 0.88 47.30
CA ARG A 196 -60.62 1.81 47.23
C ARG A 196 -61.41 1.71 48.54
N LYS A 197 -61.43 2.84 49.25
CA LYS A 197 -62.46 3.21 50.21
C LYS A 197 -63.85 3.01 49.58
N THR A 198 -64.77 2.43 50.33
CA THR A 198 -66.20 2.66 50.16
C THR A 198 -66.70 3.36 51.42
N LEU A 199 -67.26 4.56 51.24
CA LEU A 199 -68.08 5.27 52.23
C LEU A 199 -69.23 4.36 52.70
N VAL A 200 -69.46 4.26 54.02
CA VAL A 200 -70.61 4.75 54.82
C VAL A 200 -70.26 4.52 56.29
#